data_AF-A0A399HPU7-F1
#
_entry.id   AF-A0A399HPU7-F1
#
_cell.length_a   1.000
_cell.length_b   1.000
_cell.length_c   1.000
_cell.angle_alpha   90.00
_cell.angle_beta   90.00
_cell.angle_gamma   90.00
#
_symmetry.space_group_name_H-M   'P 1'
#
loop_
_entity.id
_entity.type
_entity.pdbx_description
1 polymer ?
#
loop_
_entity_poly.entity_id
_entity_poly.type
_entity_poly.pdbx_seq_one_letter_code
_entity_poly.pdbx_strand_id
1 'polypeptide(L)'
;MQQYDSIIGSADPNLSDYRKAGGKIITYHGLADGLIPHKGTTDYYNRVTKLDPNLDDFFRYFQVPGLAHCSGGSGGQPTSTFQALVDWVERGTAPDTIPINFNDMSGIQYDRFLCPYPMKTRLVSKHEDVTKAQSYECAP
;
A
#
# COMPACT_ATOMS: atom_id res chain seq x y z
N MET A 1 -7.06 -16.91 -19.74
CA MET A 1 -5.74 -17.23 -20.32
C MET A 1 -4.82 -17.63 -19.16
N GLN A 2 -4.47 -18.90 -19.02
CA GLN A 2 -3.56 -19.41 -17.96
C GLN A 2 -2.34 -20.15 -18.56
N GLN A 3 -2.18 -20.10 -19.89
CA GLN A 3 -1.27 -20.97 -20.63
C GLN A 3 0.21 -20.86 -20.24
N TYR A 4 0.63 -19.75 -19.63
CA TYR A 4 2.03 -19.51 -19.21
C TYR A 4 2.17 -19.16 -17.73
N ASP A 5 1.08 -19.30 -16.95
CA ASP A 5 1.06 -18.87 -15.55
C ASP A 5 2.11 -19.60 -14.71
N SER A 6 2.37 -20.88 -14.99
CA SER A 6 3.39 -21.67 -14.30
C SER A 6 4.83 -21.27 -14.61
N ILE A 7 5.07 -20.43 -15.62
CA ILE A 7 6.42 -20.04 -16.07
C ILE A 7 6.69 -18.56 -15.76
N ILE A 8 5.73 -17.69 -16.09
CA ILE A 8 5.87 -16.23 -15.96
C ILE A 8 4.89 -15.62 -14.95
N GLY A 9 3.93 -16.39 -14.47
CA GLY A 9 2.95 -15.95 -13.48
C GLY A 9 3.54 -15.93 -12.09
N SER A 10 3.62 -14.75 -11.49
CA SER A 10 4.00 -14.54 -10.09
C SER A 10 2.76 -14.37 -9.21
N ALA A 11 1.77 -15.25 -9.37
CA ALA A 11 0.41 -15.05 -8.87
C ALA A 11 -0.10 -16.15 -7.91
N ASP A 12 0.80 -17.00 -7.41
CA ASP A 12 0.51 -18.00 -6.37
C ASP A 12 0.10 -17.28 -5.07
N PRO A 13 -1.14 -17.45 -4.60
CA PRO A 13 -1.62 -16.80 -3.39
C PRO A 13 -1.19 -17.55 -2.10
N ASN A 14 -0.62 -18.75 -2.19
CA ASN A 14 -0.16 -19.48 -1.03
C ASN A 14 1.24 -19.03 -0.60
N LEU A 15 1.28 -18.08 0.35
CA LEU A 15 2.53 -17.55 0.90
C LEU A 15 2.95 -18.22 2.22
N SER A 16 2.39 -19.40 2.55
CA SER A 16 2.59 -20.03 3.85
C SER A 16 4.05 -20.35 4.17
N ASP A 17 4.83 -20.82 3.21
CA ASP A 17 6.24 -21.12 3.43
C ASP A 17 7.10 -19.85 3.61
N TYR A 18 6.77 -18.77 2.89
CA TYR A 18 7.39 -17.47 3.09
C TYR A 18 7.09 -16.91 4.48
N ARG A 19 5.83 -17.02 4.94
CA ARG A 19 5.43 -16.64 6.30
C ARG A 19 6.16 -17.47 7.36
N LYS A 20 6.25 -18.80 7.21
CA LYS A 20 6.97 -19.69 8.14
C LYS A 20 8.45 -19.35 8.24
N ALA A 21 9.05 -18.89 7.14
CA ALA A 21 10.43 -18.42 7.11
C ALA A 21 10.62 -17.03 7.79
N GLY A 22 9.54 -16.40 8.27
CA GLY A 22 9.58 -15.09 8.91
C GLY A 22 9.58 -13.90 7.95
N GLY A 23 9.39 -14.14 6.64
CA GLY A 23 9.45 -13.10 5.62
C GLY A 23 8.36 -12.04 5.78
N LYS A 24 8.66 -10.80 5.39
CA LYS A 24 7.73 -9.65 5.40
C LYS A 24 7.57 -9.07 4.00
N ILE A 25 6.39 -8.58 3.67
CA ILE A 25 6.05 -7.96 2.38
C ILE A 25 5.35 -6.63 2.65
N ILE A 26 5.89 -5.57 2.08
CA ILE A 26 5.17 -4.30 1.90
C ILE A 26 5.01 -4.09 0.40
N THR A 27 3.75 -4.01 -0.04
CA THR A 27 3.41 -3.66 -1.43
C THR A 27 2.66 -2.35 -1.44
N TYR A 28 2.88 -1.55 -2.46
CA TYR A 28 2.01 -0.42 -2.78
C TYR A 28 1.67 -0.39 -4.27
N HIS A 29 0.54 0.21 -4.63
CA HIS A 29 0.14 0.38 -6.02
C HIS A 29 -0.54 1.74 -6.22
N GLY A 30 -0.13 2.47 -7.25
CA GLY A 30 -0.75 3.72 -7.66
C GLY A 30 -2.17 3.53 -8.21
N LEU A 31 -3.15 4.25 -7.64
CA LEU A 31 -4.54 4.18 -8.11
C LEU A 31 -4.76 4.90 -9.45
N ALA A 32 -3.79 5.68 -9.90
CA ALA A 32 -3.77 6.32 -11.22
C ALA A 32 -2.79 5.62 -12.19
N ASP A 33 -2.35 4.39 -11.90
CA ASP A 33 -1.51 3.62 -12.81
C ASP A 33 -2.27 3.29 -14.11
N GLY A 34 -1.80 3.87 -15.22
CA GLY A 34 -2.35 3.67 -16.55
C GLY A 34 -1.70 2.53 -17.34
N LEU A 35 -0.65 1.89 -16.80
CA LEU A 35 0.09 0.81 -17.45
C LEU A 35 -0.25 -0.55 -16.84
N ILE A 36 -0.31 -0.65 -15.52
CA ILE A 36 -0.65 -1.87 -14.79
C ILE A 36 -1.92 -1.61 -13.97
N PRO A 37 -3.03 -2.35 -14.19
CA PRO A 37 -4.24 -2.15 -13.42
C PRO A 37 -4.07 -2.52 -11.95
N HIS A 38 -4.20 -1.54 -11.05
CA HIS A 38 -4.12 -1.73 -9.60
C HIS A 38 -5.10 -2.79 -9.04
N LYS A 39 -6.22 -3.04 -9.75
CA LYS A 39 -7.18 -4.08 -9.39
C LYS A 39 -6.57 -5.49 -9.37
N GLY A 40 -5.53 -5.75 -10.15
CA GLY A 40 -4.81 -7.03 -10.13
C GLY A 40 -4.09 -7.26 -8.79
N THR A 41 -3.42 -6.23 -8.25
CA THR A 41 -2.80 -6.30 -6.92
C THR A 41 -3.84 -6.45 -5.82
N THR A 42 -4.97 -5.74 -5.92
CA THR A 42 -6.08 -5.90 -4.98
C THR A 42 -6.69 -7.31 -5.01
N ASP A 43 -6.89 -7.88 -6.20
CA ASP A 43 -7.35 -9.28 -6.34
C ASP A 43 -6.35 -10.25 -5.70
N TYR A 44 -5.06 -10.10 -6.00
CA TYR A 44 -4.01 -10.94 -5.43
C TYR A 44 -4.02 -10.88 -3.90
N TYR A 45 -4.01 -9.68 -3.31
CA TYR A 45 -4.08 -9.51 -1.85
C TYR A 45 -5.30 -10.25 -1.27
N ASN A 46 -6.48 -10.05 -1.87
CA ASN A 46 -7.71 -10.70 -1.43
C ASN A 46 -7.68 -12.24 -1.57
N ARG A 47 -7.02 -12.78 -2.60
CA ARG A 47 -6.81 -14.24 -2.74
C ARG A 47 -5.89 -14.78 -1.65
N VAL A 48 -4.83 -14.05 -1.28
CA VAL A 48 -3.95 -14.43 -0.16
C VAL A 48 -4.72 -14.36 1.17
N THR A 49 -5.48 -13.28 1.45
CA THR A 49 -6.26 -13.13 2.69
C THR A 49 -7.26 -14.26 2.90
N LYS A 50 -7.86 -14.80 1.83
CA LYS A 50 -8.77 -15.96 1.91
C LYS A 50 -8.07 -17.25 2.36
N LEU A 51 -6.77 -17.39 2.07
CA LEU A 51 -5.97 -18.55 2.47
C LEU A 51 -5.31 -18.36 3.84
N ASP A 52 -4.95 -17.12 4.18
CA ASP A 52 -4.36 -16.75 5.46
C ASP A 52 -5.05 -15.52 6.06
N PRO A 53 -6.02 -15.70 6.97
CA PRO A 53 -6.70 -14.60 7.65
C PRO A 53 -5.78 -13.73 8.52
N ASN A 54 -4.59 -14.22 8.88
CA ASN A 54 -3.60 -13.48 9.69
C ASN A 54 -2.55 -12.81 8.80
N LEU A 55 -2.96 -12.36 7.61
CA LEU A 55 -2.10 -11.79 6.60
C LEU A 55 -1.28 -10.59 7.10
N ASP A 56 -1.91 -9.77 7.95
CA ASP A 56 -1.34 -8.51 8.46
C ASP A 56 -0.05 -8.71 9.29
N ASP A 57 0.23 -9.95 9.73
CA ASP A 57 1.46 -10.33 10.43
C ASP A 57 2.70 -10.31 9.51
N PHE A 58 2.51 -10.39 8.19
CA PHE A 58 3.62 -10.56 7.25
C PHE A 58 3.43 -9.88 5.89
N PHE A 59 2.23 -9.48 5.50
CA PHE A 59 1.99 -8.82 4.22
C PHE A 59 1.04 -7.63 4.39
N ARG A 60 1.54 -6.41 4.16
CA ARG A 60 0.73 -5.18 4.13
C ARG A 60 0.69 -4.60 2.71
N TYR A 61 -0.50 -4.18 2.28
CA TYR A 61 -0.74 -3.53 0.99
C TYR A 61 -1.24 -2.10 1.18
N PHE A 62 -0.63 -1.14 0.51
CA PHE A 62 -1.00 0.27 0.54
C PHE A 62 -1.46 0.75 -0.85
N GLN A 63 -2.69 1.25 -0.94
CA GLN A 63 -3.17 1.90 -2.16
C GLN A 63 -2.74 3.36 -2.15
N VAL A 64 -2.18 3.86 -3.25
CA VAL A 64 -1.65 5.22 -3.34
C VAL A 64 -2.51 6.10 -4.25
N PRO A 65 -3.38 6.97 -3.72
CA PRO A 65 -4.19 7.87 -4.53
C PRO A 65 -3.33 8.83 -5.36
N GLY A 66 -3.67 8.98 -6.65
CA GLY A 66 -3.03 9.95 -7.55
C GLY A 66 -1.62 9.57 -8.03
N LEU A 67 -0.99 8.52 -7.48
CA LEU A 67 0.26 7.98 -7.99
C LEU A 67 0.00 7.22 -9.31
N ALA A 68 0.79 7.55 -10.33
CA ALA A 68 0.78 6.85 -11.62
C ALA A 68 1.64 5.57 -11.58
N HIS A 69 2.21 5.16 -12.71
CA HIS A 69 3.03 3.94 -12.76
C HIS A 69 4.36 4.11 -12.03
N CYS A 70 4.46 3.51 -10.83
CA CYS A 70 5.59 3.59 -9.88
C CYS A 70 5.92 4.99 -9.33
N SER A 71 5.76 6.03 -10.14
CA SER A 71 6.13 7.42 -9.88
C SER A 71 5.23 8.38 -10.67
N GLY A 72 5.34 9.68 -10.39
CA GLY A 72 4.53 10.71 -11.06
C GLY A 72 3.04 10.66 -10.71
N GLY A 73 2.23 11.34 -11.52
CA GLY A 73 0.82 11.60 -11.22
C GLY A 73 0.63 12.82 -10.32
N SER A 74 -0.61 13.05 -9.88
CA SER A 74 -0.98 14.20 -9.05
C SER A 74 -0.87 13.92 -7.54
N GLY A 75 -0.60 12.66 -7.17
CA GLY A 75 -0.32 12.24 -5.81
C GLY A 75 1.18 12.18 -5.52
N GLY A 76 1.51 11.76 -4.30
CA GLY A 76 2.90 11.53 -3.89
C GLY A 76 3.35 10.09 -4.04
N GLN A 77 4.63 9.87 -3.73
CA GLN A 77 5.17 8.53 -3.53
C GLN A 77 5.31 8.27 -2.02
N PRO A 78 5.08 7.03 -1.56
CA PRO A 78 5.39 6.67 -0.19
C PRO A 78 6.90 6.80 0.07
N THR A 79 7.27 7.55 1.11
CA THR A 79 8.65 8.05 1.28
C THR A 79 9.53 7.18 2.17
N SER A 80 8.96 6.33 3.03
CA SER A 80 9.69 5.55 4.03
C SER A 80 9.46 4.04 3.94
N THR A 81 9.00 3.53 2.80
CA THR A 81 8.63 2.11 2.61
C THR A 81 9.78 1.16 2.94
N PHE A 82 11.00 1.49 2.52
CA PHE A 82 12.16 0.63 2.78
C PHE A 82 12.51 0.61 4.28
N GLN A 83 12.56 1.77 4.93
CA GLN A 83 12.82 1.85 6.37
C GLN A 83 11.73 1.11 7.17
N ALA A 84 10.46 1.24 6.77
CA ALA A 84 9.36 0.49 7.37
C ALA A 84 9.53 -1.03 7.22
N LEU A 85 10.06 -1.50 6.10
CA LEU A 85 10.38 -2.93 5.92
C LEU A 85 11.52 -3.36 6.84
N VAL A 86 12.58 -2.57 6.95
CA VAL A 86 13.71 -2.81 7.87
C VAL A 86 13.21 -2.91 9.30
N ASP A 87 12.42 -1.94 9.77
CA ASP A 87 11.86 -1.94 11.13
C ASP A 87 10.94 -3.14 11.38
N TRP A 88 10.18 -3.56 10.37
CA TRP A 88 9.33 -4.74 10.49
C TRP A 88 10.14 -6.03 10.60
N VAL A 89 11.17 -6.18 9.76
CA VAL A 89 12.03 -7.39 9.74
C VAL A 89 12.90 -7.47 10.98
N GLU A 90 13.55 -6.38 11.36
CA GLU A 90 14.58 -6.38 12.40
C GLU A 90 14.02 -6.13 13.80
N ARG A 91 12.89 -5.41 13.91
CA ARG A 91 12.32 -4.98 15.20
C ARG A 91 10.90 -5.46 15.43
N GLY A 92 10.34 -6.24 14.49
CA GLY A 92 8.96 -6.71 14.56
C GLY A 92 7.92 -5.59 14.49
N THR A 93 8.31 -4.38 14.07
CA THR A 93 7.43 -3.20 14.06
C THR A 93 6.81 -3.02 12.68
N ALA A 94 5.61 -3.55 12.50
CA ALA A 94 4.88 -3.44 11.24
C ALA A 94 4.33 -2.00 11.04
N PRO A 95 4.36 -1.44 9.82
CA PRO A 95 3.96 -0.05 9.59
C PRO A 95 2.44 0.13 9.59
N ASP A 96 1.89 0.80 10.60
CA ASP A 96 0.45 1.10 10.67
C ASP A 96 0.02 2.14 9.65
N THR A 97 0.95 2.98 9.21
CA THR A 97 0.77 3.90 8.08
C THR A 97 2.09 4.11 7.33
N ILE A 98 2.02 4.62 6.11
CA ILE A 98 3.21 5.06 5.36
C ILE A 98 3.06 6.53 4.93
N PRO A 99 3.99 7.44 5.28
CA PRO A 99 3.91 8.84 4.92
C PRO A 99 4.06 9.08 3.41
N ILE A 100 3.31 10.06 2.92
CA ILE A 100 3.29 10.50 1.53
C ILE A 100 3.16 12.02 1.49
N ASN A 101 4.04 12.66 0.71
CA ASN A 101 4.05 14.11 0.55
C ASN A 101 3.98 14.44 -0.95
N PHE A 102 3.22 15.47 -1.31
CA PHE A 102 3.11 15.94 -2.69
C PHE A 102 2.69 17.40 -2.74
N ASN A 103 2.94 18.05 -3.88
CA ASN A 103 2.47 19.40 -4.15
C ASN A 103 1.35 19.36 -5.18
N ASP A 104 0.35 20.22 -5.03
CA ASP A 104 -0.61 20.47 -6.11
C ASP A 104 0.00 21.34 -7.22
N MET A 105 -0.80 21.63 -8.26
CA MET A 105 -0.37 22.49 -9.38
C MET A 105 -0.11 23.94 -8.97
N SER A 106 -0.61 24.38 -7.81
CA SER A 106 -0.38 25.71 -7.24
C SER A 106 0.88 25.77 -6.37
N GLY A 107 1.54 24.63 -6.16
CA GLY A 107 2.72 24.49 -5.29
C GLY A 107 2.38 24.34 -3.80
N ILE A 108 1.12 24.12 -3.44
CA ILE A 108 0.71 23.87 -2.04
C ILE A 108 1.13 22.45 -1.67
N GLN A 109 1.88 22.33 -0.58
CA GLN A 109 2.32 21.04 -0.04
C GLN A 109 1.21 20.36 0.77
N TYR A 110 1.03 19.07 0.51
CA TYR A 110 0.14 18.17 1.21
C TYR A 110 0.97 17.10 1.93
N ASP A 111 0.80 17.05 3.25
CA ASP A 111 1.34 15.98 4.09
C ASP A 111 0.21 14.99 4.41
N ARG A 112 0.46 13.71 4.14
CA ARG A 112 -0.51 12.62 4.27
C ARG A 112 0.16 11.33 4.72
N PHE A 113 -0.67 10.34 4.99
CA PHE A 113 -0.24 8.97 5.15
C PHE A 113 -1.21 8.02 4.44
N LEU A 114 -0.70 6.84 4.13
CA LEU A 114 -1.44 5.72 3.56
C LEU A 114 -1.81 4.74 4.67
N CYS A 115 -3.04 4.24 4.62
CA CYS A 115 -3.52 3.17 5.49
C CYS A 115 -3.34 1.80 4.84
N PRO A 116 -3.11 0.73 5.61
CA PRO A 116 -3.08 -0.62 5.08
C PRO A 116 -4.49 -1.01 4.60
N TYR A 117 -4.56 -1.50 3.36
CA TYR A 117 -5.79 -2.00 2.76
C TYR A 117 -6.39 -3.12 3.64
N PRO A 118 -7.72 -3.13 3.89
CA PRO A 118 -8.76 -2.38 3.20
C PRO A 118 -9.02 -0.96 3.70
N MET A 119 -8.35 -0.50 4.76
CA MET A 119 -8.53 0.86 5.26
C MET A 119 -8.02 1.90 4.26
N LYS A 120 -8.62 3.07 4.33
CA LYS A 120 -8.32 4.25 3.52
C LYS A 120 -8.15 5.45 4.42
N THR A 121 -7.39 6.41 3.94
CA THR A 121 -7.21 7.70 4.58
C THR A 121 -8.51 8.51 4.43
N ARG A 122 -9.18 8.84 5.54
CA ARG A 122 -10.42 9.61 5.56
C ARG A 122 -10.22 10.91 6.34
N LEU A 123 -10.74 12.02 5.81
CA LEU A 123 -10.75 13.30 6.52
C LEU A 123 -11.66 13.19 7.76
N VAL A 124 -11.16 13.58 8.93
CA VAL A 124 -11.88 13.48 10.20
C VAL A 124 -13.10 14.41 10.20
N SER A 125 -12.93 15.64 9.71
CA SER A 125 -13.99 16.64 9.61
C SER A 125 -13.74 17.61 8.46
N LYS A 126 -14.82 18.13 7.87
CA LYS A 126 -14.75 19.13 6.78
C LYS A 126 -14.12 20.47 7.17
N HIS A 127 -13.92 20.71 8.46
CA HIS A 127 -13.35 21.95 9.00
C HIS A 127 -11.84 21.87 9.20
N GLU A 128 -11.27 20.70 8.98
CA GLU A 128 -9.84 20.46 9.13
C GLU A 128 -9.03 21.01 7.96
N ASP A 129 -7.77 21.33 8.22
CA ASP A 129 -6.81 21.71 7.19
C ASP A 129 -6.45 20.49 6.34
N VAL A 130 -7.04 20.42 5.14
CA VAL A 130 -6.77 19.36 4.18
C VAL A 130 -5.32 19.34 3.69
N THR A 131 -4.40 20.16 4.14
CA THR A 131 -2.97 20.01 3.81
C THR A 131 -2.21 19.18 4.86
N LYS A 132 -2.80 18.94 6.03
CA LYS A 132 -2.12 18.34 7.19
C LYS A 132 -2.47 16.87 7.38
N ALA A 133 -1.49 16.08 7.80
CA ALA A 133 -1.66 14.65 8.06
C ALA A 133 -2.61 14.40 9.24
N GLN A 134 -2.56 15.25 10.29
CA GLN A 134 -3.34 15.12 11.52
C GLN A 134 -4.86 15.26 11.29
N SER A 135 -5.25 15.80 10.16
CA SER A 135 -6.65 15.97 9.74
C SER A 135 -7.29 14.67 9.24
N TYR A 136 -6.53 13.58 9.20
CA TYR A 136 -6.94 12.31 8.63
C TYR A 136 -6.83 11.17 9.63
N GLU A 137 -7.64 10.14 9.42
CA GLU A 137 -7.60 8.87 10.14
C GLU A 137 -7.71 7.69 9.16
N CYS A 138 -7.31 6.51 9.59
CA CYS A 138 -7.60 5.28 8.85
C CYS A 138 -9.03 4.82 9.14
N ALA A 139 -9.81 4.64 8.08
CA ALA A 139 -11.18 4.14 8.16
C ALA A 139 -11.47 3.14 7.01
N PRO A 140 -12.39 2.18 7.17
CA PRO A 140 -12.80 1.27 6.11
C PRO A 140 -13.33 1.96 4.83
#